data_AF-A0A7X7IQI6-F1
#
_entry.id   AF-A0A7X7IQI6-F1
#
_cell.length_a   1.000
_cell.length_b   1.000
_cell.length_c   1.000
_cell.angle_alpha   90.00
_cell.angle_beta   90.00
_cell.angle_gamma   90.00
#
_symmetry.space_group_name_H-M   'P 1'
#
loop_
_entity.id
_entity.type
_entity.pdbx_description
1 polymer ?
#
loop_
_entity_poly.entity_id
_entity_poly.type
_entity_poly.pdbx_seq_one_letter_code
_entity_poly.pdbx_strand_id
1 'polypeptide(L)'
;MSETRFKNVFILSSGRCGSRTIARAFAHATNYTAGHETRVKRYLANGRLDYPNAHIESDPRLAFYLGPLDEQYGNNAAYIHLTRDETATIRSHANRTHLPLMRW
;
A
#
# COMPACT_ATOMS: atom_id res chain seq x y z
N MET A 1 25.46 -1.57 7.55
CA MET A 1 24.04 -1.28 7.24
C MET A 1 23.24 -1.84 8.41
N SER A 2 22.40 -1.04 9.08
CA SER A 2 21.65 -1.56 10.24
C SER A 2 20.64 -2.59 9.75
N GLU A 3 20.59 -3.74 10.42
CA GLU A 3 19.63 -4.80 10.10
C GLU A 3 18.21 -4.28 10.30
N THR A 4 17.39 -4.30 9.24
CA THR A 4 15.99 -3.88 9.33
C THR A 4 15.17 -5.02 9.91
N ARG A 5 14.36 -4.74 10.95
CA ARG A 5 13.51 -5.75 11.62
C ARG A 5 12.62 -6.54 10.66
N PHE A 6 12.14 -5.91 9.60
CA PHE A 6 11.35 -6.54 8.55
C PHE A 6 12.07 -6.37 7.20
N LYS A 7 12.03 -7.39 6.35
CA LYS A 7 12.50 -7.28 4.95
C LYS A 7 11.63 -6.31 4.18
N ASN A 8 10.31 -6.37 4.37
CA ASN A 8 9.36 -5.55 3.64
C ASN A 8 8.21 -5.08 4.53
N VAL A 9 7.63 -3.94 4.19
CA VAL A 9 6.46 -3.41 4.86
C VAL A 9 5.38 -3.13 3.82
N PHE A 10 4.19 -3.64 4.04
CA PHE A 10 3.05 -3.45 3.14
C PHE A 10 1.97 -2.62 3.84
N ILE A 11 1.65 -1.47 3.26
CA ILE A 11 0.60 -0.59 3.77
C ILE A 11 -0.68 -0.86 2.99
N LEU A 12 -1.63 -1.49 3.68
CA LEU A 12 -2.94 -1.89 3.19
C LEU A 12 -3.97 -0.82 3.56
N SER A 13 -4.97 -0.60 2.70
CA SER A 13 -6.11 0.28 3.00
C SER A 13 -7.27 -0.02 2.06
N SER A 14 -8.44 0.53 2.33
CA SER A 14 -9.59 0.56 1.41
C SER A 14 -9.43 1.57 0.25
N GLY A 15 -8.29 2.26 0.16
CA GLY A 15 -8.12 3.41 -0.72
C GLY A 15 -8.69 4.68 -0.10
N ARG A 16 -8.22 5.85 -0.56
CA ARG A 16 -8.62 7.18 -0.03
C ARG A 16 -8.36 7.42 1.47
N CYS A 17 -7.61 6.54 2.13
CA CYS A 17 -7.13 6.68 3.51
C CYS A 17 -5.81 7.46 3.65
N GLY A 18 -5.28 8.04 2.58
CA GLY A 18 -3.99 8.75 2.61
C GLY A 18 -2.77 7.89 2.26
N SER A 19 -2.96 6.76 1.57
CA SER A 19 -1.89 5.88 1.06
C SER A 19 -0.78 6.62 0.29
N ARG A 20 -1.15 7.64 -0.51
CA ARG A 20 -0.17 8.47 -1.23
C ARG A 20 0.64 9.38 -0.28
N THR A 21 0.02 9.86 0.79
CA THR A 21 0.69 10.72 1.79
C THR A 21 1.70 9.93 2.59
N ILE A 22 1.31 8.74 3.07
CA ILE A 22 2.21 7.90 3.87
C ILE A 22 3.42 7.42 3.05
N ALA A 23 3.22 7.04 1.78
CA ALA A 23 4.33 6.68 0.89
C ALA A 23 5.30 7.86 0.66
N ARG A 24 4.78 9.09 0.54
CA ARG A 24 5.61 10.29 0.44
C ARG A 24 6.37 10.60 1.72
N ALA A 25 5.74 10.43 2.88
CA ALA A 25 6.42 10.63 4.16
C ALA A 25 7.59 9.64 4.32
N PHE A 26 7.37 8.37 4.01
CA PHE A 26 8.41 7.35 4.07
C PHE A 26 9.44 7.42 2.95
N ALA A 27 9.23 8.20 1.89
CA ALA A 27 10.27 8.48 0.91
C ALA A 27 11.48 9.24 1.49
N HIS A 28 11.33 9.85 2.68
CA HIS A 28 12.41 10.48 3.43
C HIS A 28 13.12 9.54 4.40
N ALA A 29 12.67 8.28 4.55
CA ALA A 29 13.35 7.31 5.40
C ALA A 29 14.72 6.97 4.81
N THR A 30 15.72 6.78 5.68
CA THR A 30 17.09 6.45 5.27
C THR A 30 17.38 4.94 5.30
N ASN A 31 16.50 4.15 5.92
CA ASN A 31 16.64 2.72 6.13
C ASN A 31 15.69 1.87 5.28
N TYR A 32 14.70 2.47 4.63
CA TYR A 32 13.80 1.81 3.68
C TYR A 32 13.61 2.68 2.45
N THR A 33 13.40 2.05 1.30
CA THR A 33 12.80 2.69 0.14
C THR A 33 11.27 2.68 0.28
N ALA A 34 10.56 3.62 -0.35
CA ALA A 34 9.10 3.68 -0.27
C ALA A 34 8.45 3.92 -1.64
N GLY A 35 7.30 3.29 -1.85
CA GLY A 35 6.54 3.31 -3.09
C GLY A 35 5.03 3.47 -2.85
N HIS A 36 4.33 4.07 -3.82
CA HIS A 36 2.87 4.05 -3.90
C HIS A 36 2.46 3.39 -5.21
N GLU A 37 1.84 2.22 -5.13
CA GLU A 37 1.29 1.48 -6.27
C GLU A 37 2.31 1.23 -7.39
N THR A 38 3.57 0.96 -7.01
CA THR A 38 4.73 0.95 -7.91
C THR A 38 4.64 -0.14 -8.97
N ARG A 39 3.88 -1.20 -8.69
CA ARG A 39 3.76 -2.41 -9.52
C ARG A 39 2.40 -2.62 -10.17
N VAL A 40 1.43 -1.72 -9.93
CA VAL A 40 0.05 -1.87 -10.42
C VAL A 40 -0.05 -1.90 -11.95
N LYS A 41 0.80 -1.16 -12.66
CA LYS A 41 0.73 -1.03 -14.13
C LYS A 41 1.66 -1.97 -14.91
N ARG A 42 2.64 -2.60 -14.24
CA ARG A 42 3.78 -3.26 -14.91
C ARG A 42 3.73 -4.78 -14.97
N TYR A 43 2.91 -5.43 -14.15
CA TYR A 43 2.99 -6.89 -13.98
C TYR A 43 1.59 -7.52 -13.94
N LEU A 44 1.21 -8.17 -15.05
CA LEU A 44 -0.07 -8.90 -15.17
C LEU A 44 -0.02 -10.33 -14.58
N ALA A 45 1.16 -10.87 -14.28
CA ALA A 45 1.27 -12.14 -13.54
C ALA A 45 2.68 -12.35 -12.94
N ASN A 46 3.74 -12.14 -13.72
CA ASN A 46 5.11 -12.41 -13.26
C ASN A 46 5.73 -11.14 -12.67
N GLY A 47 6.02 -11.13 -11.37
CA GLY A 47 6.70 -10.01 -10.69
C GLY A 47 5.81 -8.99 -9.99
N ARG A 48 4.49 -9.24 -9.90
CA ARG A 48 3.55 -8.36 -9.18
C ARG A 48 3.95 -8.10 -7.73
N LEU A 49 4.58 -9.10 -7.10
CA LEU A 49 4.92 -9.11 -5.70
C LEU A 49 6.43 -9.07 -5.42
N ASP A 50 7.31 -9.04 -6.43
CA ASP A 50 8.78 -9.17 -6.23
C ASP A 50 9.47 -7.88 -5.73
N TYR A 51 9.00 -7.25 -4.67
CA TYR A 51 9.57 -6.01 -4.13
C TYR A 51 11.01 -6.20 -3.63
N PRO A 52 11.89 -5.18 -3.80
CA PRO A 52 13.26 -5.26 -3.28
C PRO A 52 13.26 -5.32 -1.75
N ASN A 53 14.32 -5.86 -1.17
CA ASN A 53 14.52 -5.84 0.29
C ASN A 53 14.55 -4.39 0.82
N ALA A 54 14.13 -4.22 2.08
CA ALA A 54 13.97 -2.93 2.74
C ALA A 54 13.08 -1.96 1.93
N HIS A 55 11.91 -2.44 1.50
CA HIS A 55 10.93 -1.64 0.77
C HIS A 55 9.58 -1.56 1.49
N ILE A 56 9.04 -0.34 1.56
CA ILE A 56 7.70 -0.02 2.02
C ILE A 56 6.83 0.20 0.78
N GLU A 57 5.88 -0.69 0.51
CA GLU A 57 4.90 -0.50 -0.56
C GLU A 57 3.55 -0.10 0.03
N SER A 58 3.04 1.07 -0.35
CA SER A 58 1.65 1.45 -0.10
C SER A 58 0.80 1.14 -1.32
N ASP A 59 -0.01 0.10 -1.23
CA ASP A 59 -0.91 -0.32 -2.29
C ASP A 59 -2.17 -0.97 -1.71
N PRO A 60 -3.34 -0.30 -1.81
CA PRO A 60 -4.62 -0.84 -1.38
C PRO A 60 -4.95 -2.22 -1.97
N ARG A 61 -4.46 -2.52 -3.18
CA ARG A 61 -4.79 -3.76 -3.89
C ARG A 61 -4.11 -4.98 -3.30
N LEU A 62 -3.01 -4.81 -2.56
CA LEU A 62 -2.30 -5.91 -1.90
C LEU A 62 -3.14 -6.61 -0.82
N ALA A 63 -4.24 -5.98 -0.37
CA ALA A 63 -5.22 -6.62 0.48
C ALA A 63 -5.86 -7.87 -0.16
N PHE A 64 -5.84 -7.97 -1.50
CA PHE A 64 -6.30 -9.15 -2.24
C PHE A 64 -5.19 -10.19 -2.49
N TYR A 65 -3.95 -9.93 -2.06
CA TYR A 65 -2.78 -10.79 -2.29
C TYR A 65 -2.16 -11.31 -0.98
N LEU A 66 -2.92 -11.36 0.13
CA LEU A 66 -2.38 -11.72 1.44
C LEU A 66 -1.76 -13.14 1.48
N GLY A 67 -2.38 -14.13 0.82
CA GLY A 67 -1.83 -15.48 0.73
C GLY A 67 -0.47 -15.50 -0.01
N PRO A 68 -0.41 -15.06 -1.28
CA PRO A 68 0.86 -14.98 -2.01
C PRO A 68 1.94 -14.11 -1.33
N LEU A 69 1.55 -13.04 -0.64
CA LEU A 69 2.50 -12.22 0.14
C LEU A 69 3.07 -12.99 1.33
N ASP A 70 2.24 -13.79 2.02
CA ASP A 70 2.69 -14.65 3.11
C ASP A 70 3.61 -15.76 2.59
N GLU A 71 3.28 -16.39 1.46
CA GLU A 71 4.14 -17.39 0.80
C GLU A 71 5.53 -16.82 0.44
N GLN A 72 5.59 -15.57 -0.04
CA GLN A 72 6.84 -14.95 -0.49
C GLN A 72 7.65 -14.28 0.63
N TYR A 73 6.99 -13.62 1.58
CA TYR A 73 7.65 -12.80 2.60
C TYR A 73 7.52 -13.38 4.01
N GLY A 74 6.43 -14.08 4.30
CA GLY A 74 6.12 -14.70 5.59
C GLY A 74 6.38 -13.79 6.78
N ASN A 75 7.03 -14.34 7.82
CA ASN A 75 7.40 -13.62 9.05
C ASN A 75 8.42 -12.49 8.85
N ASN A 76 8.93 -12.29 7.63
CA ASN A 76 9.83 -11.18 7.32
C ASN A 76 9.09 -9.93 6.83
N ALA A 77 7.77 -9.96 6.69
CA ALA A 77 6.97 -8.78 6.34
C ALA A 77 6.24 -8.19 7.56
N ALA A 78 6.05 -6.87 7.54
CA ALA A 78 5.07 -6.20 8.38
C ALA A 78 3.90 -5.70 7.54
N TYR A 79 2.69 -5.86 8.06
CA TYR A 79 1.46 -5.38 7.42
C TYR A 79 0.87 -4.26 8.27
N ILE A 80 0.67 -3.09 7.66
CA ILE A 80 0.07 -1.92 8.30
C ILE A 80 -1.27 -1.65 7.65
N HIS A 81 -2.35 -1.76 8.41
CA HIS A 81 -3.68 -1.35 7.94
C HIS A 81 -3.88 0.15 8.20
N LEU A 82 -3.75 0.96 7.15
CA LEU A 82 -4.02 2.39 7.19
C LEU A 82 -5.52 2.65 7.09
N THR A 83 -6.10 3.10 8.19
CA THR A 83 -7.52 3.47 8.30
C THR A 83 -7.70 4.98 8.26
N ARG A 84 -8.93 5.40 7.94
CA ARG A 84 -9.42 6.77 7.98
C ARG A 84 -10.89 6.71 8.37
N ASP A 85 -11.42 7.81 8.92
CA ASP A 85 -12.87 7.98 9.12
C ASP A 85 -13.64 7.52 7.87
N GLU A 86 -14.63 6.66 8.12
CA GLU A 86 -15.38 5.97 7.07
C GLU A 86 -16.17 6.96 6.21
N THR A 87 -16.88 7.90 6.84
CA THR A 87 -17.67 8.92 6.15
C THR A 87 -16.80 9.80 5.26
N ALA A 88 -15.63 10.21 5.75
CA ALA A 88 -14.67 10.99 4.98
C ALA A 88 -14.06 10.20 3.81
N THR A 89 -13.89 8.88 3.97
CA THR A 89 -13.39 7.97 2.93
C THR A 89 -14.44 7.80 1.82
N ILE A 90 -15.70 7.52 2.19
CA ILE A 90 -16.84 7.42 1.28
C ILE A 90 -17.01 8.72 0.50
N ARG A 91 -17.06 9.87 1.19
CA ARG A 91 -17.17 11.20 0.55
C ARG A 91 -16.03 11.44 -0.43
N SER A 92 -14.80 11.05 -0.09
CA SER A 92 -13.66 11.19 -1.00
C SER A 92 -13.76 10.30 -2.23
N HIS A 93 -14.34 9.10 -2.13
CA HIS A 93 -14.63 8.24 -3.27
C HIS A 93 -15.73 8.83 -4.14
N ALA A 94 -16.86 9.22 -3.53
CA ALA A 94 -18.00 9.79 -4.24
C ALA A 94 -17.61 11.03 -5.07
N ASN A 95 -16.78 11.92 -4.53
CA ASN A 95 -16.35 13.14 -5.24
C ASN A 95 -15.44 12.88 -6.46
N ARG A 96 -14.86 11.68 -6.60
CA ARG A 96 -13.83 11.38 -7.62
C ARG A 96 -14.27 10.36 -8.65
N THR A 97 -15.20 9.53 -8.27
CA THR A 97 -15.89 8.66 -9.18
C THR A 97 -17.01 9.53 -9.76
N HIS A 98 -17.14 9.68 -11.08
CA HIS A 98 -18.30 10.33 -11.70
C HIS A 98 -19.60 9.53 -11.49
N LEU A 99 -19.73 8.85 -10.35
CA LEU A 99 -20.94 8.19 -9.93
C LEU A 99 -21.92 9.31 -9.52
N PRO A 100 -23.12 9.37 -10.11
CA PRO A 100 -24.12 10.39 -9.77
C PRO A 100 -24.72 10.19 -8.36
N LEU A 101 -24.03 9.49 -7.46
CA LEU A 101 -24.63 8.89 -6.27
C LEU A 101 -24.83 9.84 -5.08
N MET A 102 -24.35 11.08 -5.12
CA MET A 102 -24.80 12.14 -4.20
C MET A 102 -24.15 13.48 -4.59
N ARG A 103 -24.97 14.47 -4.94
CA ARG A 103 -24.61 15.88 -4.88
C ARG A 103 -25.02 16.37 -3.49
N TRP A 104 -24.05 16.82 -2.70
CA TRP A 104 -24.28 17.49 -1.41
C TRP A 104 -24.07 18.99 -1.59
#